data_AF-A0A7S1QHZ1-F1
#
_entry.id   AF-A0A7S1QHZ1-F1
#
_cell.length_a   1.000
_cell.length_b   1.000
_cell.length_c   1.000
_cell.angle_alpha   90.00
_cell.angle_beta   90.00
_cell.angle_gamma   90.00
#
_symmetry.space_group_name_H-M   'P 1'
#
loop_
_entity.id
_entity.type
_entity.pdbx_description
1 polymer ?
#
loop_
_entity_poly.entity_id
_entity_poly.type
_entity_poly.pdbx_seq_one_letter_code
_entity_poly.pdbx_strand_id
1 'polypeptide(L)'
;EEMVQPMPPPLARPADSRRAVRLISLDCTGTLFEWSAPIGELYSRSAARALGPEHAVPDGGVVMEAFAPAFAEGLRRWPNYGYGELSSRDFWSKVAQATFQ
;
A
#
# COMPACT_ATOMS: atom_id res chain seq x y z
N GLU A 1 -37.13 54.34 -43.90
CA GLU A 1 -37.12 52.99 -43.31
C GLU A 1 -35.67 52.61 -43.06
N GLU A 2 -35.28 52.48 -41.80
CA GLU A 2 -33.91 52.19 -41.40
C GLU A 2 -33.73 50.67 -41.38
N MET A 3 -32.86 50.14 -42.24
CA MET A 3 -32.60 48.70 -42.33
C MET A 3 -31.86 48.21 -41.08
N VAL A 4 -32.61 47.59 -40.16
CA VAL A 4 -32.04 46.88 -39.00
C VAL A 4 -31.31 45.65 -39.53
N GLN A 5 -29.97 45.67 -39.48
CA GLN A 5 -29.19 44.48 -39.79
C GLN A 5 -29.37 43.43 -38.68
N PRO A 6 -29.59 42.15 -39.02
CA PRO A 6 -29.76 41.11 -38.02
C PRO A 6 -28.48 40.96 -37.20
N MET A 7 -28.61 40.88 -35.88
CA MET A 7 -27.48 40.61 -34.99
C MET A 7 -26.76 39.33 -35.42
N PRO A 8 -25.43 39.33 -35.48
CA PRO A 8 -24.68 38.11 -35.71
C PRO A 8 -24.99 37.10 -34.60
N PRO A 9 -25.03 35.80 -34.93
CA PRO A 9 -25.26 34.77 -33.92
C PRO A 9 -24.18 34.85 -32.83
N PRO A 10 -24.51 34.57 -31.56
CA PRO A 10 -23.53 34.58 -30.49
C PRO A 10 -22.40 33.60 -30.83
N LEU A 11 -21.16 34.08 -30.68
CA LEU A 11 -19.96 33.26 -30.87
C LEU A 11 -20.11 31.98 -30.05
N ALA A 12 -20.00 30.83 -30.72
CA ALA A 12 -20.02 29.53 -30.07
C ALA A 12 -19.01 29.55 -28.92
N ARG A 13 -19.46 29.22 -27.70
CA ARG A 13 -18.55 29.09 -26.56
C ARG A 13 -17.45 28.10 -26.97
N PRO A 14 -16.15 28.41 -26.75
CA PRO A 14 -15.10 27.45 -27.03
C PRO A 14 -15.43 26.18 -26.25
N ALA A 15 -15.44 25.04 -26.96
CA ALA A 15 -15.63 23.74 -26.35
C ALA A 15 -14.64 23.62 -25.17
N ASP A 16 -15.17 23.40 -23.97
CA ASP A 16 -14.40 23.34 -22.73
C ASP A 16 -13.34 22.24 -22.90
N SER A 17 -12.12 22.63 -23.25
CA SER A 17 -11.02 21.75 -23.66
C SER A 17 -10.36 21.07 -22.46
N ARG A 18 -11.13 20.87 -21.38
CA ARG A 18 -10.72 20.05 -20.25
C ARG A 18 -10.70 18.61 -20.74
N ARG A 19 -9.50 18.12 -21.04
CA ARG A 19 -9.26 16.70 -21.32
C ARG A 19 -9.97 15.88 -20.24
N ALA A 20 -11.00 15.14 -20.65
CA ALA A 20 -11.72 14.27 -19.74
C ALA A 20 -10.72 13.26 -19.15
N VAL A 21 -10.68 13.13 -17.82
CA VAL A 21 -9.87 12.09 -17.17
C VAL A 21 -10.45 10.74 -17.59
N ARG A 22 -9.59 9.85 -18.11
CA ARG A 22 -9.99 8.55 -18.65
C ARG A 22 -9.63 7.38 -17.74
N LEU A 23 -8.63 7.55 -16.87
CA LEU A 23 -8.14 6.53 -15.95
C LEU A 23 -7.56 7.19 -14.70
N ILE A 24 -7.84 6.62 -13.54
CA ILE A 24 -7.19 6.92 -12.26
C ILE A 24 -6.72 5.57 -11.70
N SER A 25 -5.41 5.45 -11.44
CA SER A 25 -4.82 4.33 -10.70
C SER A 25 -4.43 4.79 -9.31
N LEU A 26 -4.73 3.98 -8.31
CA LEU A 26 -4.49 4.28 -6.90
C LEU A 26 -3.62 3.18 -6.30
N ASP A 27 -2.64 3.56 -5.47
CA ASP A 27 -2.08 2.65 -4.49
C ASP A 27 -3.13 2.38 -3.41
N CYS A 28 -3.08 1.23 -2.76
CA CYS A 28 -4.11 0.83 -1.81
C CYS A 28 -3.80 1.29 -0.39
N THR A 29 -2.54 1.28 0.04
CA THR A 29 -2.15 1.59 1.43
C THR A 29 -2.12 3.10 1.65
N GLY A 30 -2.79 3.59 2.70
CA GLY A 30 -2.89 5.03 3.00
C GLY A 30 -3.79 5.82 2.03
N THR A 31 -4.46 5.13 1.09
CA THR A 31 -5.40 5.72 0.13
C THR A 31 -6.74 5.02 0.17
N LEU A 32 -6.75 3.69 -0.01
CA LEU A 32 -7.97 2.87 0.01
C LEU A 32 -8.16 2.17 1.36
N PHE A 33 -7.06 1.78 2.00
CA PHE A 33 -7.05 1.07 3.27
C PHE A 33 -5.97 1.60 4.20
N GLU A 34 -6.27 1.56 5.49
CA GLU A 34 -5.33 1.82 6.58
C GLU A 34 -5.01 0.53 7.31
N TRP A 35 -3.83 0.47 7.93
CA TRP A 35 -3.48 -0.64 8.81
C TRP A 35 -4.33 -0.60 10.07
N SER A 36 -4.90 -1.74 10.46
CA SER A 36 -5.68 -1.84 11.71
C SER A 36 -4.84 -1.73 12.98
N ALA A 37 -3.52 -1.89 12.86
CA ALA A 37 -2.53 -1.79 13.94
C ALA A 37 -1.10 -1.80 13.34
N PRO A 38 -0.07 -1.39 14.11
CA PRO A 38 1.33 -1.59 13.74
C PRO A 38 1.69 -3.06 13.42
N ILE A 39 2.64 -3.28 12.50
CA ILE A 39 3.06 -4.62 12.06
C ILE A 39 3.47 -5.51 13.24
N GLY A 40 4.28 -4.98 14.16
CA GLY A 40 4.73 -5.74 15.34
C GLY A 40 3.57 -6.23 16.22
N GLU A 41 2.54 -5.42 16.42
CA GLU A 41 1.32 -5.83 17.15
C GLU A 41 0.52 -6.89 16.39
N LEU A 42 0.44 -6.79 15.06
CA LEU A 42 -0.22 -7.80 14.24
C LEU A 42 0.51 -9.14 14.33
N TYR A 43 1.84 -9.13 14.30
CA TYR A 43 2.67 -10.33 14.42
C TYR A 43 2.60 -10.93 15.83
N SER A 44 2.75 -10.12 16.87
CA SER A 44 2.65 -10.56 18.27
C SER A 44 1.28 -11.22 18.55
N ARG A 45 0.17 -10.57 18.16
CA ARG A 45 -1.18 -11.16 18.32
C ARG A 45 -1.36 -12.45 17.52
N SER A 46 -0.84 -12.49 16.29
CA SER A 46 -0.94 -13.68 15.44
C SER A 46 -0.15 -14.86 16.02
N ALA A 47 1.06 -14.61 16.50
CA ALA A 47 1.89 -15.61 17.15
C ALA A 47 1.26 -16.10 18.47
N ALA A 48 0.75 -15.20 19.32
CA ALA A 48 0.07 -15.57 20.57
C ALA A 48 -1.17 -16.44 20.30
N ARG A 49 -1.95 -16.11 19.27
CA ARG A 49 -3.10 -16.92 18.84
C ARG A 49 -2.68 -18.30 18.32
N ALA A 50 -1.58 -18.38 17.59
CA ALA A 50 -1.12 -19.63 16.97
C ALA A 50 -0.46 -20.59 17.98
N LEU A 51 0.30 -20.06 18.94
CA LEU A 51 1.04 -20.85 19.93
C LEU A 51 0.21 -21.15 21.19
N GLY A 52 -0.83 -20.38 21.45
CA GLY A 52 -1.68 -20.54 22.63
C GLY A 52 -1.12 -19.86 23.89
N PRO A 53 -1.89 -19.86 24.98
CA PRO A 53 -1.63 -19.03 26.17
C PRO A 53 -0.38 -19.44 26.96
N GLU A 54 0.10 -20.68 26.81
CA GLU A 54 1.27 -21.20 27.51
C GLU A 54 2.60 -20.70 26.94
N HIS A 55 2.57 -20.08 25.77
CA HIS A 55 3.78 -19.57 25.11
C HIS A 55 3.90 -18.06 25.32
N ALA A 56 5.00 -17.65 25.94
CA ALA A 56 5.36 -16.24 26.01
C ALA A 56 5.70 -15.73 24.60
N VAL A 57 4.95 -14.73 24.14
CA VAL A 57 5.19 -14.05 22.87
C VAL A 57 5.66 -12.62 23.17
N PRO A 58 6.74 -12.13 22.52
CA PRO A 58 7.20 -10.77 22.70
C PRO A 58 6.10 -9.74 22.39
N ASP A 59 6.12 -8.60 23.07
CA ASP A 59 5.19 -7.52 22.78
C ASP A 59 5.43 -6.93 21.39
N GLY A 60 4.44 -6.18 20.89
CA GLY A 60 4.48 -5.63 19.54
C GLY A 60 5.64 -4.66 19.29
N GLY A 61 6.14 -3.97 20.30
CA GLY A 61 7.28 -3.06 20.19
C GLY A 61 8.57 -3.84 19.91
N VAL A 62 8.83 -4.87 20.72
CA VAL A 62 9.99 -5.76 20.55
C VAL A 62 9.96 -6.46 19.20
N VAL A 63 8.79 -6.97 18.78
CA VAL A 63 8.64 -7.59 17.47
C VAL A 63 8.90 -6.59 16.34
N MET A 64 8.47 -5.33 16.47
CA MET A 64 8.71 -4.30 15.45
C MET A 64 10.19 -3.94 15.33
N GLU A 65 10.89 -3.83 16.46
CA GLU A 65 12.34 -3.58 16.50
C GLU A 65 13.14 -4.69 15.80
N ALA A 66 12.72 -5.94 15.92
CA ALA A 66 13.32 -7.07 15.22
C ALA A 66 12.87 -7.17 13.74
N PHE A 67 11.63 -6.78 13.43
CA PHE A 67 11.07 -6.84 12.08
C PHE A 67 11.79 -5.91 11.11
N ALA A 68 12.03 -4.65 11.50
CA ALA A 68 12.62 -3.65 10.61
C ALA A 68 13.98 -4.09 10.01
N PRO A 69 14.98 -4.55 10.79
CA PRO A 69 16.24 -5.03 10.23
C PRO A 69 16.08 -6.34 9.45
N ALA A 70 15.23 -7.27 9.91
CA ALA A 70 14.96 -8.52 9.20
C ALA A 70 14.37 -8.29 7.81
N PHE A 71 13.42 -7.36 7.70
CA PHE A 71 12.80 -6.97 6.44
C PHE A 71 13.79 -6.25 5.51
N ALA A 72 14.59 -5.32 6.05
CA ALA A 72 15.61 -4.61 5.28
C ALA A 72 16.66 -5.57 4.69
N GLU A 73 17.13 -6.54 5.49
CA GLU A 73 18.05 -7.58 5.00
C GLU A 73 17.37 -8.50 3.98
N GLY A 74 16.11 -8.85 4.20
CA GLY A 74 15.30 -9.62 3.25
C GLY A 74 15.23 -8.95 1.89
N LEU A 75 14.88 -7.65 1.84
CA LEU A 75 14.83 -6.88 0.60
C LEU A 75 16.20 -6.72 -0.07
N ARG A 76 17.27 -6.63 0.72
CA ARG A 76 18.64 -6.54 0.20
C ARG A 76 19.08 -7.85 -0.46
N ARG A 77 18.76 -8.99 0.13
CA ARG A 77 19.08 -10.33 -0.41
C ARG A 77 18.17 -10.74 -1.56
N TRP A 78 16.88 -10.46 -1.43
CA TRP A 78 15.83 -10.89 -2.34
C TRP A 78 14.93 -9.71 -2.70
N PRO A 79 15.37 -8.83 -3.63
CA PRO A 79 14.60 -7.66 -4.04
C PRO A 79 13.21 -8.01 -4.56
N ASN A 80 12.30 -7.03 -4.50
CA ASN A 80 10.92 -7.18 -4.96
C ASN A 80 10.23 -8.44 -4.39
N TYR A 81 10.34 -8.62 -3.06
CA TYR A 81 9.74 -9.73 -2.33
C TYR A 81 10.18 -11.11 -2.85
N GLY A 82 11.42 -11.20 -3.35
CA GLY A 82 12.01 -12.40 -3.91
C GLY A 82 11.60 -12.74 -5.34
N TYR A 83 10.93 -11.86 -6.07
CA TYR A 83 10.55 -12.11 -7.46
C TYR A 83 11.75 -12.58 -8.31
N GLY A 84 11.58 -13.72 -8.99
CA GLY A 84 12.62 -14.35 -9.82
C GLY A 84 13.47 -15.39 -9.11
N GLU A 85 13.46 -15.43 -7.77
CA GLU A 85 14.25 -16.37 -6.97
C GLU A 85 13.41 -17.16 -5.95
N LEU A 86 12.47 -16.49 -5.29
CA LEU A 86 11.58 -17.04 -4.27
C LEU A 86 10.12 -16.72 -4.61
N SER A 87 9.20 -17.53 -4.08
CA SER A 87 7.82 -17.08 -3.98
C SER A 87 7.71 -15.95 -2.94
N SER A 88 6.74 -15.05 -3.10
CA SER A 88 6.48 -14.01 -2.08
C SER A 88 6.14 -14.62 -0.72
N ARG A 89 5.50 -15.80 -0.70
CA ARG A 89 5.24 -16.57 0.53
C ARG A 89 6.55 -16.96 1.22
N ASP A 90 7.53 -17.47 0.48
CA ASP A 90 8.80 -17.91 1.04
C ASP A 90 9.64 -16.72 1.51
N PHE A 91 9.62 -15.61 0.76
CA PHE A 91 10.22 -14.35 1.19
C PHE A 91 9.68 -13.93 2.57
N TRP A 92 8.36 -13.84 2.71
CA TRP A 92 7.73 -13.43 3.98
C TRP A 92 7.96 -14.44 5.09
N SER A 93 8.00 -15.75 4.79
CA SER A 93 8.35 -16.78 5.77
C SER A 93 9.77 -16.60 6.31
N LYS A 94 10.74 -16.25 5.46
CA LYS A 94 12.13 -16.02 5.88
C LYS A 94 12.26 -14.75 6.72
N VAL A 95 11.58 -13.67 6.34
CA VAL A 95 11.54 -12.43 7.13
C VAL A 95 10.94 -12.70 8.51
N ALA A 96 9.79 -13.38 8.58
CA ALA A 96 9.14 -13.70 9.84
C ALA A 96 10.03 -14.60 10.73
N GLN A 97 10.70 -15.61 10.17
CA GLN A 97 11.65 -16.43 10.93
C GLN A 97 12.78 -15.60 11.53
N ALA A 98 13.36 -14.67 10.76
CA ALA A 98 14.42 -13.80 11.26
C ALA A 98 13.92 -12.77 12.31
N THR A 99 12.66 -12.36 12.27
CA THR A 99 12.05 -11.48 13.27
C THR A 99 11.89 -12.13 14.65
N PHE A 100 11.69 -13.44 14.72
CA PHE A 100 11.44 -14.17 15.97
C PHE A 100 12.66 -14.98 16.48
N GLN A 101 13.85 -14.76 15.91
CA GLN A 101 15.13 -15.33 16.37
C GLN A 101 15.85 -14.38 17.30
#